data_AF-A0A957PLJ9-F1
#
_entry.id   AF-A0A957PLJ9-F1
#
_cell.length_a   1.000
_cell.length_b   1.000
_cell.length_c   1.000
_cell.angle_alpha   90.00
_cell.angle_beta   90.00
_cell.angle_gamma   90.00
#
_symmetry.space_group_name_H-M   'P 1'
#
loop_
_entity.id
_entity.type
_entity.pdbx_description
1 polymer ?
#
loop_
_entity_poly.entity_id
_entity_poly.type
_entity_poly.pdbx_seq_one_letter_code
_entity_poly.pdbx_strand_id
1 'polypeptide(L)'
;MNLRHTDYNNQFLNHVHQNSTVANQATAYGVRIRDAEAAAGASYWRVIGVHHLSPEENRGDHHVYVEVLDEQGRRVKPANLAVHWTWEGRQPDQVAKPAALEKPDNEPLSNVPIARGAVLDVWLAGDGLPSDVVGGLRANHDDEPGPGDNKWNTRGHHSFYVVFQRTT
;
A
#
# COMPACT_ATOMS: atom_id res chain seq x y z
N MET A 1 5.35 -4.28 14.00
CA MET A 1 6.00 -4.42 12.67
C MET A 1 7.54 -4.45 12.68
N ASN A 2 8.16 -5.27 11.82
CA ASN A 2 9.61 -5.34 11.49
C ASN A 2 9.85 -5.23 9.97
N LEU A 3 9.19 -4.27 9.33
CA LEU A 3 9.26 -4.06 7.88
C LEU A 3 10.48 -3.23 7.50
N ARG A 4 11.35 -3.77 6.64
CA ARG A 4 12.48 -3.05 6.06
C ARG A 4 12.05 -2.27 4.82
N HIS A 5 11.24 -1.25 5.04
CA HIS A 5 10.54 -0.53 3.96
C HIS A 5 11.48 0.06 2.89
N THR A 6 12.67 0.54 3.26
CA THR A 6 13.69 1.01 2.31
C THR A 6 14.22 -0.07 1.38
N ASP A 7 14.33 -1.32 1.86
CA ASP A 7 14.79 -2.44 1.05
C ASP A 7 13.73 -2.78 0.00
N TYR A 8 12.45 -2.79 0.39
CA TYR A 8 11.32 -2.97 -0.52
C TYR A 8 11.21 -1.84 -1.56
N ASN A 9 11.40 -0.58 -1.16
CA ASN A 9 11.42 0.55 -2.09
C ASN A 9 12.46 0.34 -3.20
N ASN A 10 13.69 -0.01 -2.81
CA ASN A 10 14.76 -0.27 -3.76
C ASN A 10 14.45 -1.49 -4.64
N GLN A 11 13.89 -2.56 -4.06
CA GLN A 11 13.48 -3.75 -4.80
C GLN A 11 12.44 -3.40 -5.88
N PHE A 12 11.40 -2.64 -5.53
CA PHE A 12 10.34 -2.28 -6.47
C PHE A 12 10.79 -1.30 -7.54
N LEU A 13 11.59 -0.29 -7.18
CA LEU A 13 12.21 0.60 -8.15
C LEU A 13 13.06 -0.18 -9.15
N ASN A 14 13.91 -1.09 -8.68
CA ASN A 14 14.72 -1.94 -9.55
C ASN A 14 13.87 -2.84 -10.45
N HIS A 15 12.80 -3.43 -9.91
CA HIS A 15 11.88 -4.27 -10.69
C HIS A 15 11.22 -3.48 -11.82
N VAL A 16 10.70 -2.27 -11.55
CA VAL A 16 10.08 -1.43 -12.57
C VAL A 16 11.11 -0.95 -13.60
N HIS A 17 12.32 -0.58 -13.17
CA HIS A 17 13.39 -0.19 -14.10
C HIS A 17 13.82 -1.32 -15.04
N GLN A 18 13.84 -2.56 -14.57
CA GLN A 18 14.27 -3.72 -15.36
C GLN A 18 13.17 -4.29 -16.24
N ASN A 19 11.94 -4.32 -15.74
CA ASN A 19 10.84 -5.07 -16.37
C ASN A 19 9.73 -4.18 -16.92
N SER A 20 9.76 -2.86 -16.63
CA SER A 20 8.70 -1.89 -16.98
C SER A 20 7.29 -2.26 -16.48
N THR A 21 7.18 -3.23 -15.58
CA THR A 21 5.93 -3.75 -15.02
C THR A 21 5.90 -3.56 -13.50
N VAL A 22 4.70 -3.50 -12.92
CA VAL A 22 4.51 -3.38 -11.47
C VAL A 22 4.83 -4.70 -10.75
N ALA A 23 5.43 -4.62 -9.56
CA ALA A 23 5.70 -5.77 -8.70
C ALA A 23 4.53 -6.03 -7.73
N ASN A 24 3.40 -6.58 -8.22
CA ASN A 24 2.32 -7.01 -7.33
C ASN A 24 2.60 -8.42 -6.79
N GLN A 25 3.24 -8.50 -5.63
CA GLN A 25 3.55 -9.77 -4.94
C GLN A 25 2.35 -10.29 -4.12
N ALA A 26 1.27 -9.53 -4.02
CA ALA A 26 0.09 -9.86 -3.22
C ALA A 26 -1.10 -10.40 -4.05
N THR A 27 -0.87 -10.78 -5.31
CA THR A 27 -1.91 -11.34 -6.20
C THR A 27 -2.56 -12.60 -5.63
N ALA A 28 -1.79 -13.47 -4.97
CA ALA A 28 -2.29 -14.67 -4.29
C ALA A 28 -3.29 -14.35 -3.16
N TYR A 29 -3.23 -13.13 -2.62
CA TYR A 29 -4.15 -12.61 -1.61
C TYR A 29 -5.33 -11.87 -2.25
N GLY A 30 -5.48 -11.91 -3.57
CA GLY A 30 -6.56 -11.24 -4.30
C GLY A 30 -6.35 -9.72 -4.45
N VAL A 31 -5.15 -9.21 -4.17
CA VAL A 31 -4.84 -7.80 -4.36
C VAL A 31 -4.68 -7.49 -5.84
N ARG A 32 -5.37 -6.45 -6.30
CA ARG A 32 -5.40 -5.99 -7.68
C ARG A 32 -5.02 -4.52 -7.77
N ILE A 33 -4.49 -4.13 -8.92
CA ILE A 33 -4.17 -2.74 -9.23
C ILE A 33 -5.05 -2.33 -10.40
N ARG A 34 -5.64 -1.15 -10.30
CA ARG A 34 -6.36 -0.48 -11.38
C ARG A 34 -5.59 0.76 -11.74
N ASP A 35 -5.23 0.87 -13.00
CA ASP A 35 -4.44 1.98 -13.53
C ASP A 35 -5.17 3.31 -13.41
N ALA A 36 -4.40 4.37 -13.17
CA ALA A 36 -4.89 5.74 -13.19
C ALA A 36 -5.41 6.13 -14.58
N GLU A 37 -6.49 6.91 -14.62
CA GLU A 37 -6.96 7.55 -15.84
C GLU A 37 -6.12 8.82 -16.11
N ALA A 38 -4.89 8.63 -16.59
CA ALA A 38 -3.98 9.71 -16.96
C ALA A 38 -3.94 9.89 -18.50
N ALA A 39 -3.96 11.14 -18.96
CA ALA A 39 -3.71 11.44 -20.37
C ALA A 39 -2.26 11.07 -20.74
N ALA A 40 -2.01 10.73 -22.00
CA ALA A 40 -0.67 10.38 -22.45
C ALA A 40 0.35 11.52 -22.16
N GLY A 41 1.41 11.20 -21.42
CA GLY A 41 2.44 12.16 -21.00
C GLY A 41 2.05 13.06 -19.83
N ALA A 42 0.87 12.88 -19.22
CA ALA A 42 0.48 13.57 -18.01
C ALA A 42 1.02 12.86 -16.78
N SER A 43 1.45 13.64 -15.78
CA SER A 43 1.92 13.07 -14.51
C SER A 43 0.79 12.38 -13.75
N TYR A 44 1.11 11.25 -13.11
CA TYR A 44 0.21 10.52 -12.21
C TYR A 44 0.99 9.75 -11.14
N TRP A 45 0.28 9.27 -10.13
CA TRP A 45 0.81 8.39 -9.09
C TRP A 45 0.62 6.93 -9.50
N ARG A 46 1.72 6.28 -9.90
CA ARG A 46 1.74 4.86 -10.28
C ARG A 46 2.07 3.99 -9.08
N VAL A 47 1.42 2.84 -8.92
CA VAL A 47 1.86 1.80 -7.99
C VAL A 47 3.03 1.05 -8.62
N ILE A 48 4.15 0.97 -7.91
CA ILE A 48 5.35 0.25 -8.38
C ILE A 48 5.55 -1.08 -7.67
N GLY A 49 4.95 -1.26 -6.49
CA GLY A 49 4.98 -2.53 -5.79
C GLY A 49 3.91 -2.66 -4.71
N VAL A 50 3.51 -3.91 -4.51
CA VAL A 50 2.61 -4.32 -3.42
C VAL A 50 3.16 -5.60 -2.83
N HIS A 51 3.32 -5.62 -1.50
CA HIS A 51 3.80 -6.76 -0.74
C HIS A 51 2.82 -7.11 0.38
N HIS A 52 2.49 -8.38 0.53
CA HIS A 52 1.83 -8.88 1.73
C HIS A 52 2.91 -9.21 2.76
N LEU A 53 2.82 -8.63 3.96
CA LEU A 53 3.86 -8.79 4.98
C LEU A 53 3.89 -10.23 5.49
N SER A 54 5.09 -10.81 5.55
CA SER A 54 5.33 -12.08 6.25
C SER A 54 4.95 -11.99 7.73
N PRO A 55 4.72 -13.11 8.43
CA PRO A 55 4.44 -13.12 9.86
C PRO A 55 5.47 -12.31 10.67
N GLU A 56 6.76 -12.46 10.37
CA GLU A 56 7.88 -11.78 11.05
C GLU A 56 7.84 -10.26 10.89
N GLU A 57 7.48 -9.80 9.69
CA GLU A 57 7.32 -8.38 9.38
C GLU A 57 6.06 -7.83 10.03
N ASN A 58 4.94 -8.55 9.93
CA ASN A 58 3.64 -8.08 10.37
C ASN A 58 3.52 -7.99 11.89
N ARG A 59 3.95 -9.03 12.62
CA ARG A 59 3.85 -9.12 14.09
C ARG A 59 2.43 -8.88 14.66
N GLY A 60 1.40 -9.37 13.98
CA GLY A 60 0.01 -9.26 14.44
C GLY A 60 -0.69 -7.96 14.04
N ASP A 61 -0.07 -7.12 13.21
CA ASP A 61 -0.72 -5.92 12.68
C ASP A 61 -1.79 -6.26 11.61
N HIS A 62 -2.62 -5.28 11.28
CA HIS A 62 -3.70 -5.38 10.27
C HIS A 62 -3.84 -4.06 9.50
N HIS A 63 -2.77 -3.61 8.86
CA HIS A 63 -2.72 -2.31 8.20
C HIS A 63 -2.34 -2.41 6.72
N VAL A 64 -2.76 -1.43 5.95
CA VAL A 64 -2.12 -1.08 4.69
C VAL A 64 -1.09 0.01 4.98
N TYR A 65 0.19 -0.32 4.90
CA TYR A 65 1.29 0.62 5.00
C TYR A 65 1.60 1.21 3.63
N VAL A 66 1.82 2.52 3.56
CA VAL A 66 2.00 3.22 2.28
C VAL A 66 3.28 4.03 2.27
N GLU A 67 3.94 4.00 1.12
CA GLU A 67 5.11 4.80 0.76
C GLU A 67 4.83 5.62 -0.50
N VAL A 68 5.45 6.80 -0.58
CA VAL A 68 5.30 7.72 -1.71
C VAL A 68 6.68 8.23 -2.14
N LEU A 69 7.01 7.99 -3.41
CA LEU A 69 8.29 8.33 -4.02
C LEU A 69 8.10 9.30 -5.20
N ASP A 70 9.05 10.21 -5.42
CA ASP A 70 9.11 11.03 -6.64
C ASP A 70 9.59 10.23 -7.87
N GLU A 71 9.66 10.90 -9.02
CA GLU A 71 10.10 10.30 -10.28
C GLU A 71 11.55 9.77 -10.22
N GLN A 72 12.36 10.24 -9.26
CA GLN A 72 13.72 9.76 -9.04
C GLN A 72 13.81 8.69 -7.94
N GLY A 73 12.68 8.22 -7.43
CA GLY A 73 12.61 7.20 -6.39
C GLY A 73 12.92 7.72 -4.99
N ARG A 74 12.91 9.04 -4.77
CA ARG A 74 13.13 9.63 -3.44
C ARG A 74 11.81 9.79 -2.71
N ARG A 75 11.79 9.48 -1.41
CA ARG A 75 10.64 9.70 -0.55
C ARG A 75 10.21 11.17 -0.57
N VAL A 76 8.89 11.40 -0.69
CA VAL A 76 8.30 12.74 -0.65
C VAL A 76 7.13 12.81 0.33
N LYS A 77 6.93 13.97 0.97
CA LYS A 77 5.82 14.27 1.89
C LYS A 77 5.09 15.55 1.46
N PRO A 78 4.38 15.57 0.31
CA PRO A 78 3.72 16.79 -0.15
C PRO A 78 2.59 17.19 0.81
N ALA A 79 2.51 18.48 1.17
CA ALA A 79 1.57 18.96 2.20
C ALA A 79 0.08 18.71 1.88
N ASN A 80 -0.28 18.65 0.60
CA ASN A 80 -1.66 18.47 0.14
C ASN A 80 -1.96 17.02 -0.29
N LEU A 81 -1.01 16.09 -0.15
CA LEU A 81 -1.17 14.70 -0.58
C LEU A 81 -1.48 13.81 0.63
N ALA A 82 -2.48 12.94 0.48
CA ALA A 82 -2.87 11.97 1.50
C ALA A 82 -3.19 10.62 0.88
N VAL A 83 -3.17 9.57 1.70
CA VAL A 83 -3.71 8.26 1.34
C VAL A 83 -5.22 8.30 1.52
N HIS A 84 -5.94 8.26 0.41
CA HIS A 84 -7.37 8.08 0.39
C HIS A 84 -7.70 6.60 0.32
N TRP A 85 -8.84 6.23 0.89
CA TRP A 85 -9.24 4.83 0.97
C TRP A 85 -10.76 4.70 1.08
N THR A 86 -11.24 3.49 0.81
CA THR A 86 -12.63 3.09 1.01
C THR A 86 -12.69 1.59 1.30
N TRP A 87 -13.87 1.06 1.60
CA TRP A 87 -14.10 -0.37 1.75
C TRP A 87 -15.34 -0.83 0.99
N GLU A 88 -15.36 -2.12 0.64
CA GLU A 88 -16.53 -2.75 0.03
C GLU A 88 -17.76 -2.63 0.92
N GLY A 89 -18.88 -2.19 0.34
CA GLY A 89 -20.15 -2.01 1.06
C GLY A 89 -20.22 -0.75 1.94
N ARG A 90 -19.22 0.15 1.87
CA ARG A 90 -19.27 1.45 2.54
C ARG A 90 -20.54 2.22 2.15
N GLN A 91 -21.28 2.69 3.16
CA GLN A 91 -22.46 3.52 2.99
C GLN A 91 -22.08 5.01 2.83
N PRO A 92 -22.91 5.85 2.18
CA PRO A 92 -22.58 7.25 1.92
C PRO A 92 -22.36 8.12 3.18
N ASP A 93 -23.03 7.78 4.29
CA ASP A 93 -22.91 8.45 5.58
C ASP A 93 -21.64 8.03 6.36
N GLN A 94 -21.01 6.94 5.97
CA GLN A 94 -19.75 6.50 6.55
C GLN A 94 -18.58 7.28 5.94
N VAL A 95 -17.67 7.72 6.81
CA VAL A 95 -16.51 8.53 6.42
C VAL A 95 -15.25 7.68 6.46
N ALA A 96 -14.55 7.57 5.32
CA ALA A 96 -13.15 7.13 5.29
C ALA A 96 -12.27 8.39 5.32
N LYS A 97 -11.74 8.72 6.51
CA LYS A 97 -10.87 9.88 6.67
C LYS A 97 -9.53 9.60 5.98
N PRO A 98 -9.04 10.46 5.06
CA PRO A 98 -7.72 10.29 4.47
C PRO A 98 -6.62 10.22 5.53
N ALA A 99 -5.63 9.36 5.31
CA ALA A 99 -4.47 9.21 6.18
C ALA A 99 -3.32 10.10 5.69
N ALA A 100 -2.75 10.89 6.61
CA ALA A 100 -1.68 11.83 6.28
C ALA A 100 -0.34 11.12 6.00
N LEU A 101 0.54 11.78 5.23
CA LEU A 101 1.91 11.34 4.93
C LEU A 101 2.90 11.95 5.92
N GLU A 102 2.71 11.70 7.22
CA GLU A 102 3.36 12.46 8.30
C GLU A 102 4.45 11.69 9.05
N LYS A 103 4.57 10.38 8.81
CA LYS A 103 5.43 9.52 9.62
C LYS A 103 6.93 9.79 9.43
N PRO A 104 7.76 9.54 10.46
CA PRO A 104 9.21 9.70 10.39
C PRO A 104 9.86 8.70 9.44
N ASP A 105 11.12 8.94 9.08
CA ASP A 105 11.73 8.21 7.98
C ASP A 105 12.08 6.74 8.29
N ASN A 106 12.01 6.33 9.56
CA ASN A 106 12.28 4.96 10.00
C ASN A 106 11.05 4.03 9.93
N GLU A 107 9.91 4.51 9.44
CA GLU A 107 8.72 3.68 9.14
C GLU A 107 8.05 4.13 7.83
N PRO A 108 7.11 3.35 7.25
CA PRO A 108 6.31 3.79 6.11
C PRO A 108 5.59 5.11 6.36
N LEU A 109 5.45 5.96 5.33
CA LEU A 109 4.91 7.32 5.45
C LEU A 109 3.50 7.41 6.04
N SER A 110 2.68 6.39 5.78
CA SER A 110 1.30 6.36 6.25
C SER A 110 0.85 4.94 6.51
N ASN A 111 -0.26 4.81 7.22
CA ASN A 111 -0.97 3.55 7.32
C ASN A 111 -2.50 3.75 7.37
N VAL A 112 -3.22 2.73 6.91
CA VAL A 112 -4.68 2.64 6.99
C VAL A 112 -5.03 1.34 7.72
N PRO A 113 -5.76 1.38 8.85
CA PRO A 113 -6.16 0.16 9.55
C PRO A 113 -7.22 -0.60 8.74
N ILE A 114 -7.07 -1.92 8.67
CA ILE A 114 -8.03 -2.82 8.04
C ILE A 114 -8.98 -3.32 9.12
N ALA A 115 -10.18 -2.74 9.16
CA ALA A 115 -11.21 -3.21 10.08
C ALA A 115 -11.57 -4.69 9.84
N ARG A 116 -12.04 -5.37 10.89
CA ARG A 116 -12.43 -6.79 10.81
C ARG A 116 -13.42 -7.01 9.67
N GLY A 117 -13.07 -7.91 8.74
CA GLY A 117 -13.91 -8.30 7.61
C GLY A 117 -13.97 -7.26 6.48
N ALA A 118 -13.31 -6.11 6.61
CA ALA A 118 -13.26 -5.11 5.56
C ALA A 118 -12.34 -5.56 4.42
N VAL A 119 -12.71 -5.15 3.21
CA VAL A 119 -11.90 -5.26 1.99
C VAL A 119 -11.69 -3.83 1.51
N LEU A 120 -10.44 -3.36 1.54
CA LEU A 120 -10.09 -1.96 1.26
C LEU A 120 -9.59 -1.77 -0.18
N ASP A 121 -9.87 -0.57 -0.68
CA ASP A 121 -9.19 0.04 -1.82
C ASP A 121 -8.47 1.31 -1.32
N VAL A 122 -7.22 1.52 -1.76
CA VAL A 122 -6.38 2.69 -1.40
C VAL A 122 -5.79 3.36 -2.64
N TRP A 123 -5.63 4.69 -2.58
CA TRP A 123 -5.02 5.52 -3.63
C TRP A 123 -4.48 6.83 -3.05
N LEU A 124 -3.70 7.59 -3.83
CA LEU A 124 -3.25 8.93 -3.46
C LEU A 124 -4.17 10.00 -4.03
N ALA A 125 -4.45 11.05 -3.25
CA ALA A 125 -5.17 12.22 -3.73
C ALA A 125 -4.85 13.49 -2.94
N GLY A 126 -5.25 14.64 -3.51
CA GLY A 126 -5.21 15.96 -2.89
C GLY A 126 -4.25 16.95 -3.57
N ASP A 127 -3.34 16.49 -4.43
CA ASP A 127 -2.45 17.33 -5.24
C ASP A 127 -2.91 17.54 -6.70
N GLY A 128 -4.07 16.96 -7.06
CA GLY A 128 -4.67 17.09 -8.39
C GLY A 128 -4.17 16.08 -9.43
N LEU A 129 -3.23 15.19 -9.07
CA LEU A 129 -2.78 14.13 -9.97
C LEU A 129 -3.70 12.90 -9.90
N PRO A 130 -3.96 12.21 -11.03
CA PRO A 130 -4.56 10.88 -11.02
C PRO A 130 -3.68 9.90 -10.23
N SER A 131 -4.28 8.83 -9.70
CA SER A 131 -3.58 7.77 -8.98
C SER A 131 -4.09 6.41 -9.39
N ASP A 132 -3.19 5.45 -9.47
CA ASP A 132 -3.53 4.04 -9.45
C ASP A 132 -4.30 3.74 -8.15
N VAL A 133 -5.16 2.71 -8.21
CA VAL A 133 -5.89 2.22 -7.05
C VAL A 133 -5.47 0.78 -6.75
N VAL A 134 -5.03 0.53 -5.52
CA VAL A 134 -4.77 -0.84 -5.02
C VAL A 134 -5.99 -1.31 -4.27
N GLY A 135 -6.61 -2.38 -4.75
CA GLY A 135 -7.85 -2.93 -4.19
C GLY A 135 -7.77 -4.38 -3.77
N GLY A 136 -8.74 -4.82 -2.98
CA GLY A 136 -8.81 -6.20 -2.47
C GLY A 136 -8.02 -6.44 -1.18
N LEU A 137 -7.54 -5.37 -0.54
CA LEU A 137 -6.69 -5.42 0.66
C LEU A 137 -7.54 -5.82 1.88
N ARG A 138 -7.33 -7.02 2.43
CA ARG A 138 -8.12 -7.53 3.57
C ARG A 138 -7.28 -8.32 4.55
N ALA A 139 -7.68 -8.33 5.82
CA ALA A 139 -6.95 -9.05 6.86
C ALA A 139 -7.47 -10.50 7.07
N ASN A 140 -8.55 -10.89 6.38
CA ASN A 140 -9.22 -12.18 6.57
C ASN A 140 -8.66 -13.25 5.63
N HIS A 141 -7.40 -13.62 5.85
CA HIS A 141 -6.73 -14.74 5.20
C HIS A 141 -6.56 -15.92 6.17
N ASP A 142 -6.14 -17.06 5.65
CA ASP A 142 -5.79 -18.21 6.49
C ASP A 142 -4.51 -17.95 7.27
N ASP A 143 -4.40 -18.56 8.46
CA ASP A 143 -3.27 -18.39 9.35
C ASP A 143 -1.95 -18.81 8.66
N GLU A 144 -0.91 -18.01 8.81
CA GLU A 144 0.45 -18.30 8.35
C GLU A 144 1.38 -18.40 9.57
N PRO A 145 2.07 -19.53 9.77
CA PRO A 145 2.95 -19.72 10.91
C PRO A 145 4.20 -18.85 10.78
N GLY A 146 4.53 -18.12 11.85
CA GLY A 146 5.81 -17.45 12.01
C GLY A 146 6.86 -18.33 12.73
N PRO A 147 8.08 -17.82 12.94
CA PRO A 147 9.16 -18.54 13.59
C PRO A 147 8.79 -18.96 15.01
N GLY A 148 9.15 -20.18 15.39
CA GLY A 148 8.93 -20.69 16.75
C GLY A 148 7.45 -20.79 17.14
N ASP A 149 6.59 -21.21 16.20
CA ASP A 149 5.14 -21.36 16.37
C ASP A 149 4.37 -20.06 16.69
N ASN A 150 5.01 -18.90 16.49
CA ASN A 150 4.34 -17.61 16.65
C ASN A 150 3.23 -17.44 15.60
N LYS A 151 2.05 -17.02 16.07
CA LYS A 151 0.88 -16.78 15.22
C LYS A 151 0.69 -15.28 14.97
N TRP A 152 1.50 -14.72 14.08
CA TRP A 152 1.48 -13.26 13.78
C TRP A 152 0.67 -12.91 12.55
N ASN A 153 0.57 -13.80 11.56
CA ASN A 153 -0.43 -13.71 10.51
C ASN A 153 -1.53 -14.71 10.85
N THR A 154 -2.60 -14.21 11.44
CA THR A 154 -3.80 -15.00 11.75
C THR A 154 -4.99 -14.36 11.10
N ARG A 155 -6.11 -15.08 11.04
CA ARG A 155 -7.36 -14.52 10.55
C ARG A 155 -7.73 -13.20 11.24
N GLY A 156 -7.62 -12.10 10.50
CA GLY A 156 -7.81 -10.73 11.00
C GLY A 156 -6.52 -9.93 11.24
N HIS A 157 -5.35 -10.52 11.03
CA HIS A 157 -4.03 -9.93 11.24
C HIS A 157 -3.14 -10.19 10.03
N HIS A 158 -3.49 -9.62 8.89
CA HIS A 158 -2.62 -9.57 7.71
C HIS A 158 -2.48 -8.12 7.28
N SER A 159 -1.27 -7.72 6.96
CA SER A 159 -0.93 -6.36 6.52
C SER A 159 -0.32 -6.37 5.13
N PHE A 160 -0.35 -5.21 4.49
CA PHE A 160 0.21 -5.01 3.16
C PHE A 160 1.10 -3.77 3.16
N TYR A 161 2.12 -3.77 2.31
CA TYR A 161 2.94 -2.61 2.01
C TYR A 161 2.76 -2.21 0.55
N VAL A 162 2.42 -0.95 0.31
CA VAL A 162 2.14 -0.38 -1.01
C VAL A 162 3.07 0.78 -1.27
N VAL A 163 3.70 0.80 -2.45
CA VAL A 163 4.61 1.87 -2.85
C VAL A 163 4.09 2.55 -4.11
N PHE A 164 3.84 3.84 -4.00
CA PHE A 164 3.52 4.72 -5.12
C PHE A 164 4.75 5.50 -5.57
N GLN A 165 4.86 5.73 -6.87
CA GLN A 165 5.88 6.58 -7.49
C GLN A 165 5.19 7.58 -8.42
N ARG A 166 5.60 8.86 -8.36
CA ARG A 166 5.19 9.83 -9.39
C ARG A 166 5.86 9.46 -10.72
N THR A 167 5.11 9.52 -11.81
CA THR A 167 5.62 9.24 -13.16
C THR A 167 4.83 10.03 -14.21
N THR A 168 5.16 9.87 -15.50
CA THR A 168 4.56 10.56 -16.67
C THR A 168 4.29 9.59 -17.80
#